data_AF-A0A930HZ97-F1
#
_entry.id   AF-A0A930HZ97-F1
#
_cell.length_a   1.000
_cell.length_b   1.000
_cell.length_c   1.000
_cell.angle_alpha   90.00
_cell.angle_beta   90.00
_cell.angle_gamma   90.00
#
_symmetry.space_group_name_H-M   'P 1'
#
loop_
_entity.id
_entity.type
_entity.pdbx_description
1 polymer ?
#
loop_
_entity_poly.entity_id
_entity_poly.type
_entity_poly.pdbx_seq_one_letter_code
_entity_poly.pdbx_strand_id
1 'polypeptide(L)'
;MKTSLYSIGHGHKSIEEFIEELNSFKISYLIDVRTVPYSKWNPEFNQETLKRDLNKYCQIRYDWWGNPESDSYIGGRPLSIECLDDDGFFDYKEMAKDYRFKRGTRSWAGDAGVGGISQIKEIKHN
;
A
#
# COMPACT_ATOMS: atom_id res chain seq x y z
N MET A 1 -1.84 1.38 -23.31
CA MET A 1 -2.25 2.49 -22.43
C MET A 1 -1.28 2.57 -21.26
N LYS A 2 -1.10 3.74 -20.64
CA LYS A 2 -0.12 3.96 -19.57
C LYS A 2 -0.80 3.85 -18.20
N THR A 3 -0.37 2.91 -17.38
CA THR A 3 -0.73 2.84 -15.96
C THR A 3 0.17 3.81 -15.19
N SER A 4 -0.42 4.68 -14.38
CA SER A 4 0.32 5.59 -13.51
C SER A 4 0.33 5.05 -12.09
N LEU A 5 1.51 5.03 -11.48
CA LEU A 5 1.68 4.67 -10.06
C LEU A 5 1.89 5.94 -9.25
N TYR A 6 1.12 6.07 -8.18
CA TYR A 6 1.19 7.15 -7.20
C TYR A 6 1.48 6.57 -5.82
N SER A 7 2.02 7.40 -4.94
CA SER A 7 2.14 7.09 -3.51
C SER A 7 1.32 8.10 -2.72
N ILE A 8 0.58 7.63 -1.72
CA ILE A 8 -0.19 8.48 -0.82
C ILE A 8 0.09 8.10 0.64
N GLY A 9 0.20 9.10 1.49
CA GLY A 9 0.17 8.94 2.94
C GLY A 9 -1.07 9.61 3.50
N HIS A 10 -1.64 9.02 4.56
CA HIS A 10 -2.77 9.62 5.25
C HIS A 10 -2.35 10.72 6.23
N GLY A 11 -1.21 10.58 6.93
CA GLY A 11 -0.78 11.57 7.91
C GLY A 11 -1.88 11.87 8.93
N HIS A 12 -2.23 13.14 9.08
CA HIS A 12 -3.33 13.64 9.93
C HIS A 12 -4.65 13.92 9.17
N LYS A 13 -4.76 13.50 7.91
CA LYS A 13 -5.96 13.74 7.08
C LYS A 13 -7.16 12.98 7.66
N SER A 14 -8.34 13.58 7.56
CA SER A 14 -9.58 12.82 7.75
C SER A 14 -9.76 11.80 6.61
N ILE A 15 -10.66 10.83 6.81
CA ILE A 15 -10.99 9.86 5.76
C ILE A 15 -11.61 10.54 4.54
N GLU A 16 -12.39 11.61 4.73
CA GLU A 16 -12.99 12.40 3.65
C GLU A 16 -11.92 13.11 2.82
N GLU A 17 -10.99 13.83 3.46
CA GLU A 17 -9.88 14.50 2.78
C GLU A 17 -9.03 13.52 1.96
N PHE A 18 -8.76 12.35 2.54
CA PHE A 18 -8.02 11.29 1.87
C PHE A 18 -8.75 10.76 0.63
N ILE A 19 -10.06 10.55 0.71
CA ILE A 19 -10.88 10.06 -0.42
C ILE A 19 -11.01 11.14 -1.50
N GLU A 20 -11.18 12.40 -1.12
CA GLU A 20 -11.19 13.53 -2.06
C GLU A 20 -9.88 13.63 -2.85
N GLU A 21 -8.74 13.44 -2.18
CA GLU A 21 -7.44 13.41 -2.84
C GLU A 21 -7.36 12.26 -3.85
N LEU A 22 -7.75 11.02 -3.47
CA LEU A 22 -7.78 9.89 -4.39
C LEU A 22 -8.66 10.16 -5.63
N ASN A 23 -9.82 10.76 -5.43
CA ASN A 23 -10.73 11.11 -6.51
C ASN A 23 -10.16 12.20 -7.43
N SER A 24 -9.46 13.21 -6.88
CA SER A 24 -8.85 14.28 -7.67
C SER A 24 -7.82 13.77 -8.68
N PHE A 25 -7.14 12.68 -8.34
CA PHE A 25 -6.19 11.96 -9.22
C PHE A 25 -6.85 10.84 -10.03
N LYS A 26 -8.17 10.66 -9.93
CA LYS A 26 -8.94 9.59 -10.61
C LYS A 26 -8.38 8.20 -10.31
N ILE A 27 -8.00 7.97 -9.05
CA ILE A 27 -7.54 6.67 -8.59
C ILE A 27 -8.74 5.72 -8.56
N SER A 28 -8.61 4.57 -9.21
CA SER A 28 -9.62 3.51 -9.20
C SER A 28 -9.18 2.29 -8.40
N TYR A 29 -7.89 2.21 -8.04
CA TYR A 29 -7.31 1.09 -7.31
C TYR A 29 -6.29 1.57 -6.27
N LEU A 30 -6.56 1.26 -5.01
CA LEU A 30 -5.70 1.52 -3.87
C LEU A 30 -5.06 0.22 -3.39
N ILE A 31 -3.74 0.21 -3.28
CA ILE A 31 -2.97 -0.93 -2.82
C ILE A 31 -2.34 -0.57 -1.48
N ASP A 32 -2.69 -1.32 -0.44
CA ASP A 32 -2.05 -1.18 0.86
C ASP A 32 -0.83 -2.10 0.95
N VAL A 33 0.35 -1.49 1.05
CA VAL A 33 1.63 -2.20 1.16
C VAL A 33 2.12 -2.31 2.60
N ARG A 34 1.33 -1.89 3.60
CA ARG A 34 1.70 -2.02 5.01
C ARG A 34 1.67 -3.49 5.43
N THR A 35 2.71 -3.96 6.11
CA THR A 35 2.74 -5.34 6.67
C THR A 35 1.62 -5.56 7.68
N VAL A 36 1.27 -4.53 8.43
CA VAL A 36 0.19 -4.55 9.40
C VAL A 36 -0.71 -3.34 9.13
N PRO A 37 -1.81 -3.49 8.38
CA PRO A 37 -2.71 -2.40 8.01
C PRO A 37 -3.67 -2.07 9.17
N TYR A 38 -3.11 -1.84 10.35
CA TYR A 38 -3.82 -1.55 11.59
C TYR A 38 -3.11 -0.44 12.38
N SER A 39 -3.88 0.52 12.86
CA SER A 39 -3.50 1.59 13.75
C SER A 39 -4.54 1.76 14.85
N LYS A 40 -4.06 1.94 16.09
CA LYS A 40 -4.90 2.32 17.23
C LYS A 40 -5.26 3.81 17.19
N TRP A 41 -4.39 4.63 16.62
CA TRP A 41 -4.51 6.09 16.63
C TRP A 41 -5.35 6.61 15.48
N ASN A 42 -5.27 5.96 14.32
CA ASN A 42 -6.04 6.31 13.12
C ASN A 42 -6.90 5.10 12.67
N PRO A 43 -7.92 4.72 13.47
CA PRO A 43 -8.72 3.50 13.23
C PRO A 43 -9.53 3.53 11.93
N GLU A 44 -9.78 4.70 11.35
CA GLU A 44 -10.39 4.91 10.05
C GLU A 44 -9.52 4.38 8.89
N PHE A 45 -8.20 4.33 9.09
CA PHE A 45 -7.25 3.75 8.13
C PHE A 45 -6.93 2.27 8.43
N ASN A 46 -7.67 1.60 9.32
CA ASN A 46 -7.59 0.15 9.46
C ASN A 46 -8.17 -0.53 8.23
N GLN A 47 -7.58 -1.64 7.81
CA GLN A 47 -7.93 -2.35 6.58
C GLN A 47 -9.45 -2.47 6.33
N GLU A 48 -10.18 -3.03 7.30
CA GLU A 48 -11.63 -3.25 7.14
C GLU A 48 -12.43 -1.94 7.11
N THR A 49 -12.06 -0.97 7.94
CA THR A 49 -12.70 0.35 7.98
C THR A 49 -12.48 1.10 6.67
N LEU A 50 -11.23 1.19 6.23
CA LEU A 50 -10.84 1.87 5.01
C LEU A 50 -11.49 1.24 3.78
N LYS A 51 -11.46 -0.11 3.68
CA LYS A 51 -12.12 -0.83 2.58
C LYS A 51 -13.61 -0.54 2.53
N ARG A 52 -14.29 -0.50 3.69
CA ARG A 52 -15.71 -0.14 3.78
C ARG A 52 -15.96 1.29 3.29
N ASP A 53 -15.15 2.23 3.74
CA ASP A 53 -15.35 3.64 3.44
C ASP A 53 -15.04 3.95 1.96
N LEU A 54 -14.00 3.35 1.36
CA LEU A 54 -13.74 3.44 -0.08
C LEU A 54 -14.90 2.92 -0.93
N ASN A 55 -15.47 1.76 -0.56
CA ASN A 55 -16.63 1.20 -1.24
C ASN A 55 -17.86 2.11 -1.10
N LYS A 56 -18.04 2.74 0.06
CA LYS A 56 -19.15 3.65 0.34
C LYS A 56 -19.08 4.93 -0.49
N TYR A 57 -17.89 5.52 -0.65
CA TYR A 57 -17.77 6.89 -1.16
C TYR A 57 -17.28 7.02 -2.60
N CYS A 58 -16.53 6.06 -3.16
CA CYS A 58 -15.83 6.29 -4.44
C CYS A 58 -15.66 5.07 -5.34
N GLN A 59 -16.18 3.89 -4.98
CA GLN A 59 -16.01 2.64 -5.74
C GLN A 59 -14.54 2.32 -6.09
N ILE A 60 -13.62 2.73 -5.21
CA ILE A 60 -12.19 2.42 -5.36
C ILE A 60 -11.96 0.99 -4.90
N ARG A 61 -11.37 0.17 -5.78
CA ARG A 61 -10.91 -1.16 -5.42
C ARG A 61 -9.81 -1.03 -4.37
N TYR A 62 -9.83 -1.90 -3.37
CA TYR A 62 -8.80 -1.97 -2.34
C TYR A 62 -8.27 -3.39 -2.25
N ASP A 63 -6.94 -3.55 -2.27
CA ASP A 63 -6.27 -4.81 -1.96
C ASP A 63 -5.07 -4.60 -1.03
N TRP A 64 -4.81 -5.59 -0.18
CA TRP A 64 -3.69 -5.59 0.76
C TRP A 64 -2.55 -6.46 0.22
N TRP A 65 -1.47 -5.80 -0.21
CA TRP A 65 -0.27 -6.41 -0.80
C TRP A 65 0.96 -6.26 0.10
N GLY A 66 0.75 -5.90 1.36
CA GLY A 66 1.76 -5.95 2.41
C GLY A 66 1.88 -7.31 3.09
N ASN A 67 1.05 -8.31 2.73
CA ASN A 67 1.13 -9.65 3.30
C ASN A 67 2.32 -10.44 2.68
N PRO A 68 3.39 -10.74 3.45
CA PRO A 68 4.59 -11.42 2.97
C PRO A 68 4.38 -12.90 2.62
N GLU A 69 3.26 -13.49 3.02
CA GLU A 69 2.86 -14.83 2.62
C GLU A 69 2.08 -14.83 1.29
N SER A 70 1.68 -13.65 0.81
CA SER A 70 0.93 -13.49 -0.45
C SER A 70 1.84 -13.45 -1.67
N ASP A 71 1.33 -13.97 -2.78
CA ASP A 71 1.95 -13.88 -4.10
C ASP A 71 1.97 -12.45 -4.66
N SER A 72 1.17 -11.56 -4.08
CA SER A 72 1.10 -10.13 -4.44
C SER A 72 2.01 -9.25 -3.59
N TYR A 73 2.84 -9.83 -2.71
CA TYR A 73 3.68 -9.06 -1.78
C TYR A 73 4.63 -8.10 -2.51
N ILE A 74 4.51 -6.80 -2.21
CA ILE A 74 5.36 -5.75 -2.81
C ILE A 74 5.82 -4.68 -1.82
N GLY A 75 5.76 -4.93 -0.51
CA GLY A 75 6.33 -3.97 0.45
C GLY A 75 5.85 -4.13 1.89
N GLY A 76 6.26 -3.15 2.70
CA GLY A 76 6.02 -3.14 4.14
C GLY A 76 7.31 -3.40 4.91
N ARG A 77 7.18 -3.56 6.23
CA ARG A 77 8.25 -4.05 7.09
C ARG A 77 8.57 -5.50 6.72
N PRO A 78 9.83 -5.84 6.44
CA PRO A 78 10.21 -7.21 6.11
C PRO A 78 10.04 -8.11 7.33
N LEU A 79 9.67 -9.36 7.09
CA LEU A 79 9.68 -10.39 8.13
C LEU A 79 11.03 -11.12 8.22
N SER A 80 11.86 -11.03 7.18
CA SER A 80 13.18 -11.67 7.16
C SER A 80 14.26 -10.71 7.66
N ILE A 81 15.16 -11.23 8.49
CA ILE A 81 16.39 -10.53 8.89
C ILE A 81 17.32 -10.28 7.70
N GLU A 82 17.16 -11.03 6.60
CA GLU A 82 17.92 -10.86 5.36
C GLU A 82 17.64 -9.53 4.66
N CYS A 83 16.57 -8.83 5.04
CA CYS A 83 16.27 -7.48 4.55
C CYS A 83 16.76 -6.39 5.49
N LEU A 84 17.54 -6.72 6.52
CA LEU A 84 18.15 -5.75 7.42
C LEU A 84 19.61 -5.53 7.01
N ASP A 85 20.10 -4.31 7.18
CA ASP A 85 21.53 -4.01 7.10
C ASP A 85 22.27 -4.49 8.35
N ASP A 86 23.59 -4.30 8.37
CA ASP A 86 24.47 -4.72 9.47
C ASP A 86 24.11 -4.05 10.81
N ASP A 87 23.42 -2.91 10.78
CA ASP A 87 22.96 -2.16 11.94
C ASP A 87 21.53 -2.56 12.37
N GLY A 88 20.91 -3.50 11.67
CA GLY A 88 19.55 -3.99 11.93
C GLY A 88 18.44 -3.06 11.42
N PHE A 89 18.78 -2.04 10.63
CA PHE A 89 17.80 -1.20 9.94
C PHE A 89 17.36 -1.84 8.63
N PHE A 90 16.20 -1.43 8.14
CA PHE A 90 15.64 -1.98 6.92
C PHE A 90 16.39 -1.52 5.66
N ASP A 91 16.87 -2.47 4.85
CA ASP A 91 17.49 -2.20 3.56
C ASP A 91 16.54 -2.54 2.39
N TYR A 92 16.07 -1.47 1.72
CA TYR A 92 15.23 -1.57 0.52
C TYR A 92 15.94 -2.28 -0.64
N LYS A 93 17.27 -2.22 -0.73
CA LYS A 93 18.04 -2.91 -1.77
C LYS A 93 18.02 -4.42 -1.56
N GLU A 94 18.08 -4.88 -0.31
CA GLU A 94 17.95 -6.30 -0.01
C GLU A 94 16.52 -6.79 -0.23
N MET A 95 15.49 -6.02 0.16
CA MET A 95 14.10 -6.36 -0.16
C MET A 95 13.88 -6.47 -1.68
N ALA A 96 14.48 -5.59 -2.49
CA ALA A 96 14.36 -5.66 -3.94
C ALA A 96 14.94 -6.95 -4.54
N LYS A 97 15.80 -7.67 -3.80
CA LYS A 97 16.35 -8.98 -4.20
C LYS A 97 15.44 -10.14 -3.80
N ASP A 98 14.58 -9.97 -2.80
CA ASP A 98 13.68 -10.98 -2.27
C ASP A 98 12.77 -11.55 -3.38
N TYR A 99 12.65 -12.89 -3.43
CA TYR A 99 11.89 -13.56 -4.47
C TYR A 99 10.39 -13.23 -4.40
N ARG A 100 9.85 -12.99 -3.20
CA ARG A 100 8.43 -12.64 -2.97
C ARG A 100 8.15 -11.26 -3.54
N PHE A 101 9.02 -10.28 -3.25
CA PHE A 101 8.91 -8.93 -3.79
C PHE A 101 9.01 -8.92 -5.33
N LYS A 102 9.99 -9.65 -5.89
CA LYS A 102 10.12 -9.82 -7.35
C LYS A 102 8.92 -10.51 -7.99
N ARG A 103 8.26 -11.42 -7.28
CA ARG A 103 7.05 -12.10 -7.77
C ARG A 103 5.85 -11.16 -7.75
N GLY A 104 5.60 -10.46 -6.65
CA GLY A 104 4.48 -9.52 -6.54
C GLY A 104 4.55 -8.39 -7.57
N THR A 105 5.75 -7.86 -7.85
CA THR A 105 5.94 -6.82 -8.89
C THR A 105 5.63 -7.30 -10.31
N ARG A 106 5.73 -8.61 -10.60
CA ARG A 106 5.29 -9.18 -11.89
C ARG A 106 3.76 -9.31 -11.94
N SER A 107 3.13 -9.75 -10.86
CA SER A 107 1.66 -9.83 -10.75
C SER A 107 1.01 -8.46 -10.93
N TRP A 108 1.63 -7.41 -10.38
CA TRP A 108 1.21 -6.02 -10.55
C TRP A 108 1.09 -5.59 -12.01
N ALA A 109 2.01 -6.03 -12.87
CA ALA A 109 2.01 -5.66 -14.29
C ALA A 109 0.85 -6.27 -15.07
N GLY A 110 0.24 -7.36 -14.58
CA GLY A 110 -0.92 -8.03 -15.19
C GLY A 110 -2.26 -7.45 -14.77
N ASP A 111 -2.38 -7.03 -13.50
CA ASP A 111 -3.63 -6.54 -12.90
C ASP A 111 -3.87 -5.03 -13.08
N ALA A 112 -2.91 -4.33 -13.69
CA ALA A 112 -2.97 -2.90 -13.98
C ALA A 112 -4.02 -2.56 -15.06
N GLY A 113 -5.30 -2.64 -14.70
CA GLY A 113 -6.42 -2.08 -15.46
C GLY A 113 -6.37 -0.54 -15.55
N VAL A 114 -7.26 0.01 -16.38
CA VAL A 114 -7.37 1.45 -16.67
C VAL A 114 -7.64 2.28 -15.40
N GLY A 115 -6.68 3.11 -15.00
CA GLY A 115 -6.77 4.04 -13.87
C GLY A 115 -5.46 4.18 -13.10
N GLY A 116 -5.30 5.27 -12.33
CA GLY A 116 -4.12 5.43 -11.48
C GLY A 116 -4.15 4.44 -10.31
N ILE A 117 -3.00 3.87 -9.97
CA ILE A 117 -2.81 3.00 -8.80
C ILE A 117 -2.13 3.82 -7.71
N SER A 118 -2.65 3.79 -6.48
CA SER A 118 -2.02 4.47 -5.35
C SER A 118 -1.54 3.48 -4.29
N GLN A 119 -0.37 3.73 -3.70
CA GLN A 119 0.17 2.94 -2.57
C GLN A 119 0.04 3.71 -1.25
N ILE A 120 -0.58 3.09 -0.24
CA ILE A 120 -0.63 3.66 1.11
C ILE A 120 0.69 3.44 1.85
N LYS A 121 1.23 4.52 2.43
CA LYS A 121 2.27 4.49 3.46
C LYS A 121 1.81 5.21 4.73
N GLU A 122 2.03 4.58 5.89
CA GLU A 122 1.84 5.26 7.18
C GLU A 122 3.05 6.17 7.42
N ILE A 123 2.82 7.49 7.48
CA ILE A 123 3.84 8.46 7.90
C ILE A 123 3.66 8.66 9.40
N LYS A 124 4.41 7.91 10.21
CA LYS A 124 4.49 8.18 11.64
C LYS A 124 5.27 9.47 11.83
N HIS A 125 4.60 10.50 12.36
CA HIS A 125 5.27 11.68 12.86
C HIS A 125 5.87 11.28 14.22
N ASN A 126 7.19 11.35 14.33
CA ASN A 126 7.91 11.21 15.61
C ASN A 126 7.62 12.43 16.49
#